data_AF-A0A9X3X9P3-F1
#
_entry.id   AF-A0A9X3X9P3-F1
#
_cell.length_a   1.000
_cell.length_b   1.000
_cell.length_c   1.000
_cell.angle_alpha   90.00
_cell.angle_beta   90.00
_cell.angle_gamma   90.00
#
_symmetry.space_group_name_H-M   'P 1'
#
loop_
_entity.id
_entity.type
_entity.pdbx_description
1 polymer ?
#
loop_
_entity_poly.entity_id
_entity_poly.type
_entity_poly.pdbx_seq_one_letter_code
_entity_poly.pdbx_strand_id
1 'polypeptide(L)'
;MRKYRHNVSSTVRFEYGVELAAGLSQFPETAAAANDIRTVNDALGAQQDKRRALRIPVVETRAALRFAEFGAERVIRSSLRAAEIEDGGRRGRICACLFPKGLRPVVIPMGKRQVKPLKELVERLQNAKLAGIDDYRAAWLPKLKAALSTLEAAVAAHLEALTAHDEAFKVELALRDAHHDAVDKVIGIVRAAFPRNRELQDVIFPVVEKSRKGASESDEEFDPEPTSAAPAQS
;
A
#
# COMPACT_ATOMS: atom_id res chain seq x y z
N MET A 1 9.37 -29.35 -24.05
CA MET A 1 9.55 -28.36 -22.96
C MET A 1 8.40 -27.40 -22.88
N ARG A 2 7.71 -27.45 -21.74
CA ARG A 2 6.50 -26.68 -21.44
C ARG A 2 6.87 -25.20 -21.22
N LYS A 3 5.94 -24.30 -21.57
CA LYS A 3 6.16 -22.85 -21.44
C LYS A 3 6.00 -22.42 -19.98
N TYR A 4 7.10 -22.17 -19.29
CA TYR A 4 7.10 -21.38 -18.06
C TYR A 4 6.71 -19.94 -18.42
N ARG A 5 5.77 -19.35 -17.67
CA ARG A 5 5.22 -18.01 -17.98
C ARG A 5 5.85 -16.98 -17.07
N HIS A 6 6.25 -15.84 -17.61
CA HIS A 6 6.78 -14.73 -16.82
C HIS A 6 5.72 -14.08 -15.89
N ASN A 7 4.43 -14.15 -16.22
CA ASN A 7 3.36 -13.47 -15.47
C ASN A 7 2.64 -14.33 -14.42
N VAL A 8 3.22 -15.43 -13.94
CA VAL A 8 2.60 -16.22 -12.86
C VAL A 8 2.89 -15.64 -11.47
N SER A 9 1.94 -15.81 -10.56
CA SER A 9 2.05 -15.37 -9.16
C SER A 9 3.16 -16.11 -8.40
N SER A 10 3.67 -15.52 -7.32
CA SER A 10 4.71 -16.16 -6.48
C SER A 10 4.30 -17.52 -5.95
N THR A 11 3.02 -17.73 -5.63
CA THR A 11 2.53 -19.05 -5.17
C THR A 11 2.71 -20.12 -6.24
N VAL A 12 2.29 -19.84 -7.48
CA VAL A 12 2.44 -20.78 -8.60
C VAL A 12 3.91 -21.03 -8.90
N ARG A 13 4.75 -19.99 -8.81
CA ARG A 13 6.20 -20.13 -9.00
C ARG A 13 6.82 -20.99 -7.91
N PHE A 14 6.41 -20.79 -6.65
CA PHE A 14 6.87 -21.55 -5.51
C PHE A 14 6.55 -23.04 -5.66
N GLU A 15 5.30 -23.37 -5.96
CA GLU A 15 4.84 -24.75 -6.19
C GLU A 15 5.61 -25.40 -7.36
N TYR A 16 5.76 -24.67 -8.47
CA TYR A 16 6.56 -25.14 -9.61
C TYR A 16 8.02 -25.41 -9.24
N GLY A 17 8.65 -24.53 -8.45
CA GLY A 17 10.03 -24.70 -8.00
C GLY A 17 10.20 -25.92 -7.09
N VAL A 18 9.24 -26.20 -6.20
CA VAL A 18 9.22 -27.40 -5.36
C VAL A 18 9.16 -28.68 -6.20
N GLU A 19 8.21 -28.75 -7.14
CA GLU A 19 8.05 -29.93 -8.00
C GLU A 19 9.27 -30.12 -8.93
N LEU A 20 9.77 -29.04 -9.52
CA LEU A 20 10.96 -29.08 -10.37
C LEU A 20 12.18 -29.56 -9.59
N ALA A 21 12.41 -29.05 -8.38
CA ALA A 21 13.48 -29.52 -7.52
C ALA A 21 13.37 -31.03 -7.22
N ALA A 22 12.16 -31.50 -6.91
CA ALA A 22 11.90 -32.91 -6.63
C ALA A 22 12.18 -33.79 -7.87
N GLY A 23 11.76 -33.35 -9.06
CA GLY A 23 12.04 -34.03 -10.33
C GLY A 23 13.53 -34.09 -10.66
N LEU A 24 14.25 -32.98 -10.52
CA LEU A 24 15.72 -32.92 -10.73
C LEU A 24 16.49 -33.80 -9.74
N SER A 25 15.95 -34.01 -8.54
CA SER A 25 16.61 -34.82 -7.50
C SER A 25 16.53 -36.33 -7.77
N GLN A 26 15.72 -36.76 -8.74
CA GLN A 26 15.64 -38.17 -9.14
C GLN A 26 16.87 -38.62 -9.95
N PHE A 27 17.70 -37.68 -10.41
CA PHE A 27 18.85 -37.96 -11.26
C PHE A 27 20.13 -37.34 -10.68
N PRO A 28 21.21 -38.12 -10.50
CA PRO A 28 22.48 -37.61 -9.99
C PRO A 28 23.07 -36.46 -10.82
N GLU A 29 22.90 -36.51 -12.15
CA GLU A 29 23.44 -35.53 -13.10
C GLU A 29 22.83 -34.12 -12.91
N THR A 30 21.62 -34.05 -12.35
CA THR A 30 20.89 -32.78 -12.13
C THR A 30 20.78 -32.40 -10.65
N ALA A 31 21.39 -33.16 -9.73
CA ALA A 31 21.28 -32.92 -8.29
C ALA A 31 21.78 -31.53 -7.86
N ALA A 32 22.87 -31.03 -8.47
CA ALA A 32 23.35 -29.67 -8.19
C ALA A 32 22.34 -28.60 -8.63
N ALA A 33 21.71 -28.78 -9.79
CA ALA A 33 20.68 -27.87 -10.28
C ALA A 33 19.41 -27.90 -9.42
N ALA A 34 19.10 -29.06 -8.81
CA ALA A 34 18.03 -29.19 -7.83
C ALA A 34 18.28 -28.32 -6.58
N ASN A 35 19.53 -28.23 -6.12
CA ASN A 35 19.87 -27.38 -4.97
C ASN A 35 19.78 -25.89 -5.33
N ASP A 36 20.30 -25.49 -6.49
CA ASP A 36 20.22 -24.10 -6.99
C ASP A 36 18.76 -23.61 -7.02
N ILE A 37 17.85 -24.40 -7.61
CA ILE A 37 16.44 -24.01 -7.70
C ILE A 37 15.77 -23.98 -6.34
N ARG A 38 16.06 -24.92 -5.42
CA ARG A 38 15.53 -24.89 -4.04
C ARG A 38 15.91 -23.61 -3.33
N THR A 39 17.18 -23.21 -3.39
CA THR A 39 17.64 -21.98 -2.73
C THR A 39 16.88 -20.74 -3.19
N VAL A 40 16.68 -20.58 -4.51
CA VAL A 40 15.92 -19.44 -5.04
C VAL A 40 14.44 -19.54 -4.68
N ASN A 41 13.89 -20.75 -4.70
CA ASN A 41 12.49 -21.00 -4.38
C ASN A 41 12.15 -20.73 -2.90
N ASP A 42 13.01 -21.19 -1.99
CA ASP A 42 12.88 -20.95 -0.55
C ASP A 42 12.96 -19.46 -0.23
N ALA A 43 13.87 -18.73 -0.89
CA ALA A 43 13.97 -17.28 -0.78
C ALA A 43 12.69 -16.58 -1.28
N LEU A 44 12.14 -17.00 -2.43
CA LEU A 44 10.88 -16.47 -2.97
C LEU A 44 9.70 -16.73 -2.02
N GLY A 45 9.59 -17.95 -1.49
CA GLY A 45 8.54 -18.33 -0.54
C GLY A 45 8.62 -17.51 0.76
N ALA A 46 9.80 -17.44 1.37
CA ALA A 46 10.03 -16.64 2.57
C ALA A 46 9.70 -15.15 2.37
N GLN A 47 10.05 -14.59 1.21
CA GLN A 47 9.75 -13.21 0.89
C GLN A 47 8.26 -12.96 0.64
N GLN A 48 7.57 -13.91 0.00
CA GLN A 48 6.12 -13.86 -0.16
C GLN A 48 5.40 -13.85 1.20
N ASP A 49 5.82 -14.72 2.12
CA ASP A 49 5.24 -14.79 3.47
C ASP A 49 5.52 -13.52 4.26
N LYS A 50 6.73 -12.95 4.14
CA LYS A 50 7.06 -11.64 4.71
C LYS A 50 6.12 -10.55 4.20
N ARG A 51 5.88 -10.46 2.89
CA ARG A 51 4.94 -9.47 2.34
C ARG A 51 3.51 -9.69 2.85
N ARG A 52 3.05 -10.95 2.90
CA ARG A 52 1.72 -11.29 3.43
C ARG A 52 1.57 -10.85 4.89
N ALA A 53 2.58 -11.06 5.72
CA ALA A 53 2.58 -10.62 7.11
C ALA A 53 2.50 -9.08 7.22
N LEU A 54 3.23 -8.34 6.38
CA LEU A 54 3.22 -6.87 6.36
C LEU A 54 1.88 -6.26 5.92
N ARG A 55 1.01 -7.02 5.27
CA ARG A 55 -0.34 -6.56 4.92
C ARG A 55 -1.21 -6.27 6.15
N ILE A 56 -1.01 -6.99 7.25
CA ILE A 56 -1.77 -6.80 8.50
C ILE A 56 -1.52 -5.39 9.07
N PRO A 57 -0.27 -4.95 9.33
CA PRO A 57 0.04 -3.58 9.74
C PRO A 57 -0.52 -2.50 8.82
N VAL A 58 -0.49 -2.70 7.49
CA VAL A 58 -1.06 -1.74 6.53
C VAL A 58 -2.57 -1.55 6.77
N VAL A 59 -3.30 -2.63 7.01
CA VAL A 59 -4.75 -2.58 7.26
C VAL A 59 -5.05 -1.95 8.61
N GLU A 60 -4.30 -2.30 9.65
CA GLU A 60 -4.45 -1.76 11.01
C GLU A 60 -4.16 -0.26 11.06
N THR A 61 -3.03 0.17 10.49
CA THR A 61 -2.65 1.59 10.44
C THR A 61 -3.62 2.42 9.59
N ARG A 62 -4.17 1.85 8.50
CA ARG A 62 -5.24 2.49 7.74
C ARG A 62 -6.50 2.68 8.57
N ALA A 63 -6.86 1.70 9.40
CA ALA A 63 -7.99 1.84 10.31
C ALA A 63 -7.72 2.92 11.36
N ALA A 64 -6.54 2.91 11.98
CA ALA A 64 -6.12 3.93 12.96
C ALA A 64 -6.15 5.34 12.35
N LEU A 65 -5.68 5.51 11.12
CA LEU A 65 -5.73 6.79 10.40
C LEU A 65 -7.16 7.30 10.25
N ARG A 66 -8.12 6.46 9.83
CA ARG A 66 -9.54 6.85 9.74
C ARG A 66 -10.11 7.33 11.07
N PHE A 67 -9.76 6.67 12.18
CA PHE A 67 -10.22 7.09 13.51
C PHE A 67 -9.53 8.38 13.97
N ALA A 68 -8.27 8.58 13.63
CA ALA A 68 -7.55 9.84 13.90
C ALA A 68 -8.17 11.02 13.14
N GLU A 69 -8.52 10.83 11.86
CA GLU A 69 -9.25 11.82 11.04
C GLU A 69 -10.60 12.17 11.66
N PHE A 70 -11.38 11.16 12.04
CA PHE A 70 -12.68 11.36 12.70
C PHE A 70 -12.53 12.11 14.04
N GLY A 71 -11.52 11.75 14.84
CA GLY A 71 -11.20 12.42 16.10
C GLY A 71 -10.82 13.89 15.88
N ALA A 72 -9.93 14.15 14.92
CA ALA A 72 -9.52 15.51 14.56
C ALA A 72 -10.72 16.35 14.07
N GLU A 73 -11.55 15.81 13.18
CA GLU A 73 -12.75 16.48 12.70
C GLU A 73 -13.71 16.84 13.83
N ARG A 74 -13.95 15.92 14.78
CA ARG A 74 -14.81 16.18 15.95
C ARG A 74 -14.26 17.33 16.79
N VAL A 75 -12.94 17.38 17.01
CA VAL A 75 -12.31 18.47 17.76
C VAL A 75 -12.43 19.79 17.02
N ILE A 76 -12.17 19.83 15.70
CA ILE A 76 -12.28 21.03 14.88
C ILE A 76 -13.73 21.56 14.86
N ARG A 77 -14.72 20.68 14.70
CA ARG A 77 -16.14 21.07 14.73
C ARG A 77 -16.55 21.61 16.11
N SER A 78 -16.04 21.00 17.17
CA SER A 78 -16.34 21.44 18.53
C SER A 78 -15.69 22.78 18.85
N SER A 79 -14.47 23.02 18.38
CA SER A 79 -13.80 24.31 18.55
C SER A 79 -14.54 25.42 17.79
N LEU A 80 -15.00 25.16 16.56
CA LEU A 80 -15.85 26.10 15.84
C LEU A 80 -17.12 26.44 16.63
N ARG A 81 -17.86 25.44 17.14
CA ARG A 81 -19.08 25.70 17.94
C ARG A 81 -18.78 26.51 19.20
N ALA A 82 -17.67 26.24 19.87
CA ALA A 82 -17.26 27.02 21.03
C ALA A 82 -16.92 28.47 20.64
N ALA A 83 -16.25 28.68 19.51
CA ALA A 83 -15.98 30.02 19.01
C ALA A 83 -17.29 30.78 18.72
N GLU A 84 -18.29 30.11 18.13
CA GLU A 84 -19.61 30.71 17.89
C GLU A 84 -20.33 31.10 19.18
N ILE A 85 -20.15 30.35 20.27
CA ILE A 85 -20.73 30.66 21.59
C ILE A 85 -20.05 31.90 22.19
N GLU A 86 -18.72 31.93 22.20
CA GLU A 86 -17.94 33.09 22.71
C GLU A 86 -18.23 34.37 21.92
N ASP A 87 -18.45 34.23 20.61
CA ASP A 87 -18.79 35.34 19.72
C ASP A 87 -20.26 35.79 19.82
N GLY A 88 -21.11 35.06 20.54
CA GLY A 88 -22.56 35.29 20.57
C GLY A 88 -23.26 35.01 19.22
N GLY A 89 -22.61 34.28 18.31
CA GLY A 89 -23.17 33.92 17.00
C GLY A 89 -22.13 33.50 15.95
N ARG A 90 -22.61 33.11 14.77
CA ARG A 90 -21.79 32.48 13.69
C ARG A 90 -20.81 33.41 12.97
N ARG A 91 -20.86 34.71 13.22
CA ARG A 91 -20.09 35.74 12.49
C ARG A 91 -19.29 36.67 13.39
N GLY A 92 -19.00 36.25 14.62
CA GLY A 92 -18.19 37.07 15.49
C GLY A 92 -16.71 37.04 15.13
N ARG A 93 -15.93 37.72 15.99
CA ARG A 93 -14.54 38.06 15.72
C ARG A 93 -13.64 36.83 15.82
N ILE A 94 -13.91 35.93 16.77
CA ILE A 94 -13.14 34.69 16.97
C ILE A 94 -13.36 33.75 15.77
N CYS A 95 -14.60 33.52 15.35
CA CYS A 95 -14.96 32.75 14.17
C CYS A 95 -14.33 33.31 12.90
N ALA A 96 -14.40 34.62 12.67
CA ALA A 96 -13.80 35.24 11.49
C ALA A 96 -12.26 35.11 11.47
N CYS A 97 -11.61 35.16 12.63
CA CYS A 97 -10.17 34.99 12.75
C CYS A 97 -9.72 33.53 12.56
N LEU A 98 -10.40 32.59 13.21
CA LEU A 98 -10.01 31.17 13.20
C LEU A 98 -10.56 30.39 12.00
N PHE A 99 -11.67 30.83 11.41
CA PHE A 99 -12.36 30.15 10.32
C PHE A 99 -12.82 31.16 9.24
N PRO A 100 -11.89 31.92 8.61
CA PRO A 100 -12.22 33.00 7.67
C PRO A 100 -12.93 32.49 6.41
N LYS A 101 -12.72 31.22 6.07
CA LYS A 101 -13.35 30.52 4.94
C LYS A 101 -14.33 29.45 5.42
N GLY A 102 -14.77 29.54 6.68
CA GLY A 102 -15.56 28.52 7.37
C GLY A 102 -14.76 27.25 7.67
N LEU A 103 -15.51 26.17 7.93
CA LEU A 103 -14.97 24.88 8.38
C LEU A 103 -14.38 24.03 7.23
N ARG A 104 -14.97 24.14 6.04
CA ARG A 104 -14.73 23.23 4.90
C ARG A 104 -13.24 23.09 4.53
N PRO A 105 -12.43 24.15 4.46
CA PRO A 105 -11.02 24.02 4.08
C PRO A 105 -10.17 23.21 5.07
N VAL A 106 -10.63 23.07 6.31
CA VAL A 106 -9.91 22.33 7.36
C VAL A 106 -10.36 20.86 7.40
N VAL A 107 -11.65 20.60 7.18
CA VAL A 107 -12.23 19.25 7.36
C VAL A 107 -12.31 18.43 6.08
N ILE A 108 -12.46 19.06 4.90
CA ILE A 108 -12.58 18.32 3.62
C ILE A 108 -11.30 17.55 3.26
N PRO A 109 -10.08 18.10 3.44
CA PRO A 109 -8.87 17.34 3.18
C PRO A 109 -8.77 16.14 4.13
N MET A 110 -8.37 14.98 3.60
CA MET A 110 -8.24 13.72 4.35
C MET A 110 -6.78 13.23 4.35
N GLY A 111 -6.46 12.37 5.30
CA GLY A 111 -5.16 11.75 5.49
C GLY A 111 -4.04 12.76 5.64
N LYS A 112 -2.94 12.52 4.93
CA LYS A 112 -1.79 13.44 4.90
C LYS A 112 -2.16 14.87 4.50
N ARG A 113 -3.20 15.05 3.68
CA ARG A 113 -3.62 16.39 3.21
C ARG A 113 -4.32 17.19 4.31
N GLN A 114 -4.85 16.55 5.35
CA GLN A 114 -5.53 17.21 6.47
C GLN A 114 -4.56 17.85 7.49
N VAL A 115 -3.33 17.32 7.58
CA VAL A 115 -2.31 17.79 8.53
C VAL A 115 -2.02 19.28 8.36
N LYS A 116 -1.78 19.74 7.12
CA LYS A 116 -1.44 21.14 6.84
C LYS A 116 -2.55 22.12 7.26
N PRO A 117 -3.82 21.96 6.82
CA PRO A 117 -4.92 22.82 7.26
C PRO A 117 -5.15 22.84 8.78
N LEU A 118 -5.01 21.69 9.45
CA LEU A 118 -5.14 21.62 10.92
C LEU A 118 -3.99 22.35 11.62
N LYS A 119 -2.76 22.20 11.11
CA LYS A 119 -1.60 22.96 11.59
C LYS A 119 -1.79 24.47 11.42
N GLU A 120 -2.27 24.91 10.26
CA GLU A 120 -2.60 26.32 10.01
C GLU A 120 -3.71 26.84 10.94
N LEU A 121 -4.68 26.00 11.34
CA LEU A 121 -5.68 26.35 12.36
C LEU A 121 -5.04 26.53 13.75
N VAL A 122 -4.18 25.60 14.16
CA VAL A 122 -3.44 25.68 15.43
C VAL A 122 -2.59 26.95 15.49
N GLU A 123 -1.84 27.24 14.42
CA GLU A 123 -0.99 28.43 14.31
C GLU A 123 -1.81 29.72 14.37
N ARG A 124 -2.97 29.77 13.70
CA ARG A 124 -3.87 30.94 13.78
C ARG A 124 -4.37 31.18 15.20
N LEU A 125 -4.80 30.13 15.92
CA LEU A 125 -5.24 30.28 17.31
C LEU A 125 -4.10 30.71 18.25
N GLN A 126 -2.91 30.14 18.04
CA GLN A 126 -1.72 30.49 18.82
C GLN A 126 -1.31 31.95 18.62
N ASN A 127 -1.40 32.46 17.38
CA ASN A 127 -0.92 33.80 17.01
C ASN A 127 -2.00 34.88 17.02
N ALA A 128 -3.27 34.54 17.29
CA ALA A 128 -4.37 35.50 17.31
C ALA A 128 -4.14 36.61 18.36
N LYS A 129 -4.39 37.88 18.01
CA LYS A 129 -4.25 39.02 18.95
C LYS A 129 -5.60 39.66 19.27
N LEU A 130 -6.66 38.86 19.34
CA LEU A 130 -8.00 39.33 19.63
C LEU A 130 -8.18 39.53 21.14
N ALA A 131 -8.75 40.65 21.55
CA ALA A 131 -9.12 40.88 22.95
C ALA A 131 -10.16 39.83 23.40
N GLY A 132 -9.95 39.23 24.57
CA GLY A 132 -10.87 38.23 25.15
C GLY A 132 -10.72 36.81 24.60
N ILE A 133 -9.74 36.52 23.72
CA ILE A 133 -9.54 35.16 23.19
C ILE A 133 -8.80 34.22 24.16
N ASP A 134 -8.25 34.73 25.25
CA ASP A 134 -7.29 33.99 26.07
C ASP A 134 -7.90 32.75 26.72
N ASP A 135 -9.13 32.84 27.23
CA ASP A 135 -9.85 31.69 27.81
C ASP A 135 -10.18 30.64 26.75
N TYR A 136 -10.66 31.08 25.58
CA TYR A 136 -10.90 30.19 24.44
C TYR A 136 -9.61 29.49 24.00
N ARG A 137 -8.49 30.23 23.90
CA ARG A 137 -7.18 29.68 23.55
C ARG A 137 -6.73 28.66 24.58
N ALA A 138 -6.81 28.98 25.87
CA ALA A 138 -6.40 28.09 26.96
C ALA A 138 -7.19 26.76 26.92
N ALA A 139 -8.48 26.82 26.60
CA ALA A 139 -9.34 25.63 26.54
C ALA A 139 -9.14 24.78 25.27
N TRP A 140 -8.93 25.40 24.10
CA TRP A 140 -8.97 24.72 22.80
C TRP A 140 -7.62 24.48 22.14
N LEU A 141 -6.61 25.31 22.39
CA LEU A 141 -5.29 25.14 21.80
C LEU A 141 -4.66 23.78 22.17
N PRO A 142 -4.70 23.31 23.44
CA PRO A 142 -4.17 22.00 23.79
C PRO A 142 -4.90 20.85 23.08
N LYS A 143 -6.24 20.94 22.95
CA LYS A 143 -7.06 19.91 22.29
C LYS A 143 -6.76 19.81 20.79
N LEU A 144 -6.63 20.96 20.12
CA LEU A 144 -6.27 21.01 18.70
C LEU A 144 -4.84 20.53 18.45
N LYS A 145 -3.88 20.87 19.33
CA LYS A 145 -2.51 20.35 19.27
C LYS A 145 -2.46 18.83 19.48
N ALA A 146 -3.20 18.31 20.46
CA ALA A 146 -3.31 16.87 20.69
C ALA A 146 -3.89 16.16 19.46
N ALA A 147 -4.97 16.67 18.89
CA ALA A 147 -5.58 16.12 17.67
C ALA A 147 -4.61 16.14 16.47
N LEU A 148 -3.87 17.24 16.29
CA LEU A 148 -2.84 17.35 15.25
C LEU A 148 -1.75 16.30 15.43
N SER A 149 -1.22 16.17 16.66
CA SER A 149 -0.18 15.19 16.96
C SER A 149 -0.66 13.74 16.75
N THR A 150 -1.89 13.41 17.15
CA THR A 150 -2.47 12.09 16.90
C THR A 150 -2.62 11.81 15.40
N LEU A 151 -3.09 12.79 14.62
CA LEU A 151 -3.23 12.66 13.17
C LEU A 151 -1.86 12.50 12.49
N GLU A 152 -0.86 13.31 12.85
CA GLU A 152 0.50 13.22 12.31
C GLU A 152 1.13 11.85 12.61
N ALA A 153 0.98 11.34 13.83
CA ALA A 153 1.47 10.02 14.21
C ALA A 153 0.79 8.90 13.42
N ALA A 154 -0.54 8.97 13.24
CA ALA A 154 -1.29 7.98 12.46
C ALA A 154 -0.90 8.00 10.96
N VAL A 155 -0.71 9.19 10.39
CA VAL A 155 -0.22 9.34 9.00
C VAL A 155 1.18 8.75 8.86
N ALA A 156 2.10 9.06 9.78
CA ALA A 156 3.47 8.55 9.75
C ALA A 156 3.48 7.01 9.83
N ALA A 157 2.78 6.42 10.80
CA ALA A 157 2.68 4.98 10.96
C ALA A 157 2.10 4.29 9.72
N HIS A 158 1.09 4.89 9.08
CA HIS A 158 0.51 4.32 7.87
C HIS A 158 1.47 4.35 6.67
N LEU A 159 2.18 5.46 6.48
CA LEU A 159 3.18 5.58 5.40
C LEU A 159 4.37 4.64 5.61
N GLU A 160 4.81 4.45 6.85
CA GLU A 160 5.86 3.50 7.20
C GLU A 160 5.42 2.06 6.87
N ALA A 161 4.22 1.65 7.29
CA ALA A 161 3.68 0.33 7.00
C ALA A 161 3.54 0.07 5.49
N LEU A 162 3.07 1.07 4.72
CA LEU A 162 2.98 0.98 3.26
C LEU A 162 4.36 0.84 2.62
N THR A 163 5.33 1.65 3.05
CA THR A 163 6.70 1.62 2.51
C THR A 163 7.33 0.25 2.75
N ALA A 164 7.21 -0.31 3.95
CA ALA A 164 7.73 -1.63 4.27
C ALA A 164 7.09 -2.74 3.41
N HIS A 165 5.77 -2.67 3.19
CA HIS A 165 5.07 -3.60 2.31
C HIS A 165 5.55 -3.49 0.85
N ASP A 166 5.71 -2.27 0.34
CA ASP A 166 6.13 -2.02 -1.04
C ASP A 166 7.60 -2.42 -1.27
N GLU A 167 8.48 -2.18 -0.30
CA GLU A 167 9.85 -2.67 -0.32
C GLU A 167 9.89 -4.20 -0.35
N ALA A 168 9.07 -4.86 0.48
CA ALA A 168 8.97 -6.31 0.45
C ALA A 168 8.47 -6.84 -0.91
N PHE A 169 7.53 -6.13 -1.55
CA PHE A 169 7.05 -6.47 -2.88
C PHE A 169 8.12 -6.30 -3.96
N LYS A 170 8.93 -5.23 -3.91
CA LYS A 170 10.05 -5.03 -4.85
C LYS A 170 11.08 -6.16 -4.77
N VAL A 171 11.42 -6.61 -3.56
CA VAL A 171 12.32 -7.76 -3.37
C VAL A 171 11.68 -9.05 -3.90
N GLU A 172 10.37 -9.25 -3.68
CA GLU A 172 9.64 -10.39 -4.25
C GLU A 172 9.69 -10.39 -5.78
N LEU A 173 9.52 -9.24 -6.44
CA LEU A 173 9.63 -9.15 -7.90
C LEU A 173 11.03 -9.53 -8.40
N ALA A 174 12.08 -9.03 -7.76
CA ALA A 174 13.46 -9.41 -8.12
C ALA A 174 13.70 -10.92 -7.95
N LEU A 175 13.12 -11.54 -6.93
CA LEU A 175 13.19 -12.99 -6.73
C LEU A 175 12.37 -13.78 -7.76
N ARG A 176 11.28 -13.23 -8.28
CA ARG A 176 10.54 -13.85 -9.40
C ARG A 176 11.38 -13.86 -10.68
N ASP A 177 12.14 -12.81 -10.94
CA ASP A 177 13.05 -12.72 -12.08
C ASP A 177 14.22 -13.70 -11.89
N ALA A 178 14.85 -13.71 -10.72
CA ALA A 178 15.91 -14.68 -10.39
C ALA A 178 15.41 -16.14 -10.50
N HIS A 179 14.18 -16.42 -10.07
CA HIS A 179 13.57 -17.74 -10.23
C HIS A 179 13.36 -18.08 -11.71
N HIS A 180 12.96 -17.13 -12.55
CA HIS A 180 12.81 -17.34 -13.98
C HIS A 180 14.16 -17.73 -14.61
N ASP A 181 15.21 -16.96 -14.31
CA ASP A 181 16.56 -17.21 -14.83
C ASP A 181 17.12 -18.57 -14.34
N ALA A 182 16.84 -18.94 -13.09
CA ALA A 182 17.19 -20.25 -12.56
C ALA A 182 16.51 -21.40 -13.33
N VAL A 183 15.22 -21.25 -13.66
CA VAL A 183 14.50 -22.25 -14.48
C VAL A 183 15.09 -22.36 -15.88
N ASP A 184 15.43 -21.24 -16.52
CA ASP A 184 16.04 -21.25 -17.85
C ASP A 184 17.43 -21.90 -17.85
N LYS A 185 18.24 -21.65 -16.81
CA LYS A 185 19.52 -22.35 -16.60
C LYS A 185 19.32 -23.86 -16.42
N VAL A 186 18.36 -24.27 -15.59
CA VAL A 186 18.01 -25.68 -15.36
C VAL A 186 17.61 -26.35 -16.67
N ILE A 187 16.81 -25.68 -17.51
CA ILE A 187 16.45 -26.17 -18.85
C ILE A 187 17.69 -26.51 -19.69
N GLY A 188 18.70 -25.64 -19.68
CA GLY A 188 19.97 -25.89 -20.36
C GLY A 188 20.70 -27.13 -19.81
N ILE A 189 20.79 -27.25 -18.48
CA ILE A 189 21.45 -28.38 -17.81
C ILE A 189 20.75 -29.70 -18.13
N VAL A 190 19.42 -29.75 -18.04
CA VAL A 190 18.63 -30.95 -18.33
C VAL A 190 18.79 -31.39 -19.80
N ARG A 191 18.83 -30.44 -20.74
CA ARG A 191 19.11 -30.74 -22.17
C ARG A 191 20.49 -31.33 -22.39
N ALA A 192 21.49 -30.82 -21.67
CA ALA A 192 22.87 -31.29 -21.77
C ALA A 192 23.05 -32.68 -21.13
N ALA A 193 22.41 -32.94 -19.99
CA ALA A 193 22.47 -34.22 -19.28
C ALA A 193 21.75 -35.35 -20.04
N PHE A 194 20.62 -35.05 -20.70
CA PHE A 194 19.79 -36.05 -21.38
C PHE A 194 19.61 -35.76 -22.87
N PRO A 195 20.68 -35.79 -23.68
CA PRO A 195 20.59 -35.47 -25.10
C PRO A 195 19.65 -36.46 -25.81
N ARG A 196 18.76 -35.94 -26.68
CA ARG A 196 17.79 -36.71 -27.48
C ARG A 196 16.70 -37.47 -26.71
N ASN A 197 16.71 -37.47 -25.37
CA ASN A 197 15.67 -38.12 -24.57
C ASN A 197 14.57 -37.12 -24.16
N ARG A 198 13.71 -36.75 -25.12
CA ARG A 198 12.68 -35.71 -24.91
C ARG A 198 11.63 -36.10 -23.87
N GLU A 199 11.27 -37.38 -23.81
CA GLU A 199 10.27 -37.89 -22.85
C GLU A 199 10.76 -37.69 -21.42
N LEU A 200 12.00 -38.05 -21.13
CA LEU A 200 12.61 -37.85 -19.82
C LEU A 200 12.73 -36.36 -19.47
N GLN A 201 13.16 -35.54 -20.42
CA GLN A 201 13.20 -34.08 -20.23
C GLN A 201 11.82 -33.52 -19.88
N ASP A 202 10.76 -33.94 -20.56
CA ASP A 202 9.41 -33.42 -20.33
C ASP A 202 8.80 -33.92 -19.00
N VAL A 203 9.25 -35.04 -18.44
CA VAL A 203 8.85 -35.56 -17.12
C VAL A 203 9.48 -34.75 -15.97
N ILE A 204 10.70 -34.26 -16.14
CA ILE A 204 11.40 -33.46 -15.11
C ILE A 204 10.70 -32.12 -14.86
N PHE A 205 10.09 -31.53 -15.90
CA PHE A 205 9.44 -30.22 -15.78
C PHE A 205 7.95 -30.35 -15.41
N PRO A 206 7.50 -29.71 -14.31
CA PRO A 206 6.11 -29.75 -13.86
C PRO A 206 5.08 -29.39 -14.92
N VAL A 207 3.88 -29.95 -14.80
CA VAL A 207 2.72 -29.47 -15.55
C VAL A 207 2.14 -28.29 -14.79
N VAL A 208 2.33 -27.08 -15.29
CA VAL A 208 1.51 -25.96 -14.82
C VAL A 208 0.12 -26.17 -15.40
N GLU A 209 -0.80 -26.73 -14.61
CA GLU A 209 -2.21 -26.74 -14.99
C GLU A 209 -2.61 -25.30 -15.28
N LYS A 210 -3.12 -25.05 -16.49
CA LYS A 210 -3.74 -23.76 -16.78
C LYS A 210 -4.94 -23.68 -15.86
N SER A 211 -4.80 -22.95 -14.76
CA SER A 211 -5.94 -22.60 -13.91
C SER A 211 -7.07 -22.17 -14.82
N ARG A 212 -8.15 -22.96 -14.81
CA ARG A 212 -9.40 -22.61 -15.49
C ARG A 212 -9.76 -21.21 -15.02
N LYS A 213 -9.84 -20.27 -15.97
CA LYS A 213 -10.38 -18.91 -15.86
C LYS A 213 -11.26 -18.69 -14.62
N GLY A 214 -10.99 -17.63 -13.86
CA GLY A 214 -12.03 -16.89 -13.14
C GLY A 214 -11.79 -16.67 -11.64
N ALA A 215 -10.87 -15.78 -11.28
CA ALA A 215 -10.95 -15.05 -10.01
C ALA A 215 -10.28 -13.67 -10.19
N SER A 216 -11.01 -12.78 -10.88
CA SER A 216 -11.03 -11.32 -10.71
C SER A 216 -9.99 -10.74 -9.74
N GLU A 217 -8.79 -10.45 -10.23
CA GLU A 217 -8.07 -9.25 -9.82
C GLU A 217 -8.47 -8.17 -10.84
N SER A 218 -9.56 -7.46 -10.53
CA SER A 218 -9.93 -6.24 -11.24
C SER A 218 -8.94 -5.15 -10.82
N ASP A 219 -7.88 -4.99 -11.61
CA ASP A 219 -7.21 -3.71 -11.78
C ASP A 219 -8.26 -2.74 -12.33
N GLU A 220 -8.88 -1.94 -11.46
CA GLU A 220 -9.58 -0.73 -11.88
C GLU A 220 -8.52 0.30 -12.28
N GLU A 221 -8.04 0.15 -13.51
CA GLU A 221 -7.33 1.20 -14.24
C GLU A 221 -8.34 2.30 -14.57
N PHE A 222 -8.33 3.34 -13.73
CA PHE A 222 -9.15 4.54 -13.90
C PHE A 222 -8.55 5.38 -15.04
N ASP A 223 -9.01 5.17 -16.27
CA ASP A 223 -8.69 6.04 -17.39
C ASP A 223 -9.71 7.20 -17.46
N PRO A 224 -9.32 8.46 -17.25
CA PRO A 224 -10.20 9.60 -17.40
C PRO A 224 -10.22 10.04 -18.87
N GLU A 225 -11.25 9.63 -19.64
CA GLU A 225 -11.48 10.23 -20.95
C GLU A 225 -11.90 11.72 -20.82
N PRO A 226 -11.29 12.63 -21.60
CA PRO A 226 -11.59 14.05 -21.59
C PRO A 226 -12.73 14.35 -22.58
N THR A 227 -13.96 14.58 -22.11
CA THR A 227 -15.01 15.10 -23.00
C THR A 227 -14.91 16.63 -23.11
N SER A 228 -14.04 17.09 -24.01
CA SER A 228 -14.12 18.44 -24.59
C SER A 228 -14.77 18.36 -25.96
N ALA A 229 -15.88 19.08 -26.10
CA ALA A 229 -16.33 19.84 -27.28
C ALA A 229 -17.80 19.57 -27.67
N ALA A 230 -18.65 20.56 -27.34
CA ALA A 230 -19.77 20.94 -28.20
C ALA A 230 -19.22 21.42 -29.56
N PRO A 231 -19.97 21.33 -30.67
CA PRO A 231 -20.97 22.38 -30.95
C PRO A 231 -22.24 21.97 -31.73
N ALA A 232 -23.25 22.83 -31.58
CA ALA A 232 -24.26 23.32 -32.54
C ALA A 232 -25.08 22.36 -33.41
N GLN A 233 -26.42 22.47 -33.23
CA GLN A 233 -27.52 22.60 -34.22
C GLN A 233 -28.82 22.37 -33.39
N SER A 234 -29.87 23.18 -33.43
CA SER A 234 -30.45 24.09 -34.43
C SER A 234 -31.44 25.02 -33.73
#